data_AF-A0A0B1SKD3-F1
#
_entry.id   AF-A0A0B1SKD3-F1
#
_cell.length_a   1.000
_cell.length_b   1.000
_cell.length_c   1.000
_cell.angle_alpha   90.00
_cell.angle_beta   90.00
_cell.angle_gamma   90.00
#
_symmetry.space_group_name_H-M   'P 1'
#
loop_
_entity.id
_entity.type
_entity.pdbx_description
1 polymer ?
#
loop_
_entity_poly.entity_id
_entity_poly.type
_entity_poly.pdbx_seq_one_letter_code
_entity_poly.pdbx_strand_id
1 'polypeptide(L)'
;MVTEMECRRLPKIELHAHLNGRCSRVFKIFPLIQSLTTSKEAVKTATIDVIREFAEDGVVYLELRSTPKTTSEMSKKDYVDAIIEGIKEGSQGVEMVTKLILSIDRRQSAEEAEQTVEVAAADETGLIVGIELSGNPAIDGRKFLPVLERARSSGLKVSIHLAEVFFSKLHISYFLIMIK
;
A
#
# COMPACT_ATOMS: atom_id res chain seq x y z
N MET A 1 2.81 -25.78 22.84
CA MET A 1 2.70 -24.36 22.47
C MET A 1 3.84 -24.07 21.52
N VAL A 2 3.56 -23.47 20.36
CA VAL A 2 4.62 -23.00 19.46
C VAL A 2 5.29 -21.80 20.12
N THR A 3 6.60 -21.83 20.26
CA THR A 3 7.39 -20.74 20.83
C THR A 3 7.53 -19.59 19.84
N GLU A 4 7.78 -18.37 20.32
CA GLU A 4 8.00 -17.21 19.46
C GLU A 4 9.16 -17.44 18.47
N MET A 5 10.23 -18.12 18.92
CA MET A 5 11.35 -18.52 18.08
C MET A 5 10.94 -19.48 16.95
N GLU A 6 10.00 -20.40 17.21
CA GLU A 6 9.49 -21.30 16.18
C GLU A 6 8.61 -20.56 15.17
N CYS A 7 7.79 -19.59 15.62
CA CYS A 7 7.00 -18.75 14.72
C CYS A 7 7.85 -17.87 13.79
N ARG A 8 8.98 -17.33 14.28
CA ARG A 8 9.89 -16.51 13.46
C ARG A 8 10.59 -17.31 12.36
N ARG A 9 10.89 -18.59 12.60
CA ARG A 9 11.58 -19.46 11.63
C ARG A 9 10.72 -19.93 10.45
N LEU A 10 9.41 -19.76 10.51
CA LEU A 10 8.52 -20.15 9.41
C LEU A 10 8.63 -19.15 8.26
N PRO A 11 8.67 -19.60 7.00
CA PRO A 11 8.54 -18.68 5.86
C PRO A 11 7.15 -18.05 5.87
N LYS A 12 7.10 -16.71 5.79
CA LYS A 12 5.84 -15.95 5.84
C LYS A 12 5.61 -15.17 4.56
N ILE A 13 4.35 -15.08 4.15
CA ILE A 13 3.89 -14.23 3.05
C ILE A 13 3.02 -13.14 3.68
N GLU A 14 3.47 -11.89 3.60
CA GLU A 14 2.74 -10.73 4.12
C GLU A 14 2.10 -9.98 2.95
N LEU A 15 0.78 -10.14 2.81
CA LEU A 15 0.03 -9.52 1.72
C LEU A 15 -0.55 -8.16 2.11
N HIS A 16 -0.53 -7.78 3.40
CA HIS A 16 -1.20 -6.58 3.88
C HIS A 16 -0.39 -5.81 4.94
N ALA A 17 0.64 -5.10 4.47
CA ALA A 17 1.40 -4.16 5.29
C ALA A 17 1.27 -2.73 4.78
N HIS A 18 0.70 -1.84 5.59
CA HIS A 18 0.73 -0.40 5.30
C HIS A 18 1.99 0.22 5.87
N LEU A 19 2.74 0.93 5.04
CA LEU A 19 3.98 1.63 5.43
C LEU A 19 3.78 2.57 6.64
N ASN A 20 2.57 3.10 6.82
CA ASN A 20 2.27 4.12 7.84
C ASN A 20 1.50 3.61 9.08
N GLY A 21 1.33 2.30 9.34
CA GLY A 21 0.62 1.91 10.56
C GLY A 21 0.57 0.42 10.95
N ARG A 22 0.65 0.17 12.27
CA ARG A 22 0.17 -1.02 12.97
C ARG A 22 -0.57 -0.57 14.25
N CYS A 23 -1.77 -1.13 14.53
CA CYS A 23 -2.60 -1.04 15.77
C CYS A 23 -3.80 -0.05 15.83
N SER A 24 -4.99 -0.59 16.13
CA SER A 24 -6.38 -0.07 16.05
C SER A 24 -6.73 1.31 16.64
N ARG A 25 -5.80 2.01 17.30
CA ARG A 25 -5.88 3.46 17.60
C ARG A 25 -5.43 4.33 16.39
N VAL A 26 -5.23 3.70 15.23
CA VAL A 26 -4.45 4.15 14.06
C VAL A 26 -4.87 5.48 13.44
N PHE A 27 -6.17 5.79 13.29
CA PHE A 27 -6.60 7.00 12.56
C PHE A 27 -6.22 8.34 13.23
N LYS A 28 -5.92 8.33 14.53
CA LYS A 28 -5.40 9.51 15.24
C LYS A 28 -3.88 9.65 15.14
N ILE A 29 -3.16 8.55 14.89
CA ILE A 29 -1.69 8.51 14.81
C ILE A 29 -1.20 8.62 13.35
N PHE A 30 -2.00 8.17 12.38
CA PHE A 30 -1.66 8.29 10.95
C PHE A 30 -1.24 9.70 10.54
N PRO A 31 -1.88 10.81 10.97
CA PRO A 31 -1.41 12.15 10.66
C PRO A 31 0.00 12.44 11.19
N LEU A 32 0.34 11.91 12.38
CA LEU A 32 1.68 12.07 12.97
C LEU A 32 2.72 11.28 12.19
N ILE A 33 2.46 10.00 11.85
CA ILE A 33 3.36 9.20 11.03
C ILE A 33 3.50 9.79 9.61
N GLN A 34 2.41 10.32 9.06
CA GLN A 34 2.43 11.01 7.77
C GLN A 34 3.25 12.31 7.82
N SER A 35 3.35 12.98 8.97
CA SER A 35 4.21 14.15 9.15
C SER A 35 5.70 13.81 9.21
N LEU A 36 6.05 12.55 9.51
CA LEU A 36 7.44 12.08 9.52
C LEU A 36 7.94 11.66 8.13
N THR A 37 7.04 11.50 7.17
CA THR A 37 7.34 11.05 5.80
C THR A 37 7.01 12.16 4.80
N THR A 38 7.52 13.37 5.02
CA THR A 38 7.22 14.56 4.19
C THR A 38 8.24 14.86 3.10
N SER A 39 9.44 14.26 3.18
CA SER A 39 10.49 14.35 2.17
C SER A 39 10.77 12.99 1.51
N LYS A 40 11.46 13.00 0.36
CA LYS A 40 11.83 11.79 -0.38
C LYS A 40 12.75 10.89 0.45
N GLU A 41 13.72 11.49 1.13
CA GLU A 41 14.71 10.79 1.97
C GLU A 41 14.02 10.09 3.14
N ALA A 42 13.08 10.75 3.79
CA ALA A 42 12.34 10.15 4.90
C ALA A 42 11.51 8.94 4.44
N VAL A 43 10.86 9.03 3.28
CA VAL A 43 10.10 7.94 2.68
C VAL A 43 11.01 6.76 2.31
N LYS A 44 12.16 7.06 1.70
CA LYS A 44 13.15 6.06 1.33
C LYS A 44 13.69 5.32 2.56
N THR A 45 14.14 6.04 3.59
CA THR A 45 14.65 5.46 4.84
C THR A 45 13.60 4.58 5.51
N ALA A 46 12.36 5.08 5.67
CA ALA A 46 11.28 4.29 6.25
C ALA A 46 11.01 2.99 5.45
N THR A 47 11.11 3.06 4.12
CA THR A 47 10.92 1.87 3.26
C THR A 47 12.04 0.85 3.46
N ILE A 48 13.30 1.30 3.56
CA ILE A 48 14.45 0.43 3.81
C ILE A 48 14.30 -0.28 5.15
N ASP A 49 13.96 0.46 6.20
CA ASP A 49 13.81 -0.09 7.55
C ASP A 49 12.71 -1.14 7.61
N VAL A 50 11.54 -0.86 7.02
CA VAL A 50 10.42 -1.82 6.96
C VAL A 50 10.80 -3.11 6.24
N ILE A 51 11.52 -3.02 5.12
CA ILE A 51 11.95 -4.22 4.38
C ILE A 51 12.91 -5.06 5.20
N ARG A 52 13.87 -4.43 5.88
CA ARG A 52 14.84 -5.13 6.73
C ARG A 52 14.15 -5.80 7.92
N GLU A 53 13.23 -5.11 8.59
CA GLU A 53 12.46 -5.66 9.70
C GLU A 53 11.65 -6.89 9.27
N PHE A 54 10.94 -6.82 8.14
CA PHE A 54 10.18 -7.97 7.64
C PHE A 54 11.07 -9.14 7.21
N ALA A 55 12.21 -8.87 6.58
CA ALA A 55 13.18 -9.90 6.23
C ALA A 55 13.77 -10.59 7.47
N GLU A 56 14.12 -9.82 8.51
CA GLU A 56 14.59 -10.34 9.81
C GLU A 56 13.52 -11.17 10.53
N ASP A 57 12.25 -10.81 10.36
CA ASP A 57 11.13 -11.57 10.87
C ASP A 57 10.90 -12.88 10.10
N GLY A 58 11.59 -13.14 8.98
CA GLY A 58 11.46 -14.34 8.16
C GLY A 58 10.31 -14.29 7.15
N VAL A 59 9.91 -13.09 6.74
CA VAL A 59 9.03 -12.89 5.58
C VAL A 59 9.83 -13.14 4.30
N VAL A 60 9.25 -13.92 3.38
CA VAL A 60 9.87 -14.29 2.10
C VAL A 60 9.20 -13.59 0.91
N TYR A 61 7.98 -13.06 1.11
CA TYR A 61 7.27 -12.25 0.13
C TYR A 61 6.45 -11.17 0.82
N LEU A 62 6.61 -9.92 0.40
CA LEU A 62 5.97 -8.73 0.96
C LEU A 62 5.27 -7.93 -0.14
N GLU A 63 3.96 -7.71 0.01
CA GLU A 63 3.23 -6.66 -0.71
C GLU A 63 3.11 -5.42 0.17
N LEU A 64 4.07 -4.52 0.00
CA LEU A 64 4.08 -3.23 0.68
C LEU A 64 3.00 -2.33 0.09
N ARG A 65 2.19 -1.72 0.96
CA ARG A 65 1.11 -0.82 0.57
C ARG A 65 1.39 0.60 1.06
N SER A 66 1.21 1.59 0.18
CA SER A 66 1.33 2.99 0.57
C SER A 66 0.42 3.91 -0.24
N THR A 67 -0.07 4.97 0.39
CA THR A 67 -0.89 6.02 -0.24
C THR A 67 0.01 7.15 -0.72
N PRO A 68 0.22 7.33 -2.04
CA PRO A 68 1.02 8.44 -2.55
C PRO A 68 0.40 9.77 -2.18
N LYS A 69 1.25 10.70 -1.75
CA LYS A 69 0.83 12.05 -1.34
C LYS A 69 1.72 13.09 -1.98
N THR A 70 1.13 14.25 -2.24
CA THR A 70 1.86 15.46 -2.62
C THR A 70 2.11 16.28 -1.36
N THR A 71 3.34 16.75 -1.18
CA THR A 71 3.73 17.71 -0.13
C THR A 71 4.33 18.96 -0.79
N SER A 72 4.80 19.91 0.02
CA SER A 72 5.58 21.05 -0.48
C SER A 72 6.92 20.65 -1.11
N GLU A 73 7.43 19.45 -0.81
CA GLU A 73 8.76 18.99 -1.20
C GLU A 73 8.75 17.84 -2.21
N MET A 74 7.61 17.16 -2.40
CA MET A 74 7.51 16.01 -3.29
C MET A 74 6.14 15.88 -3.95
N SER A 75 6.14 15.52 -5.23
CA SER A 75 4.95 15.06 -5.94
C SER A 75 4.61 13.60 -5.58
N LYS A 76 3.43 13.12 -5.99
CA LYS A 76 3.09 11.68 -5.90
C LYS A 76 4.12 10.80 -6.63
N LYS A 77 4.62 11.25 -7.78
CA LYS A 77 5.64 10.51 -8.52
C LYS A 77 6.93 10.42 -7.72
N ASP A 78 7.38 11.55 -7.17
CA ASP A 78 8.58 11.59 -6.32
C ASP A 78 8.44 10.68 -5.09
N TYR A 79 7.26 10.66 -4.47
CA TYR A 79 6.95 9.76 -3.35
C TYR A 79 7.10 8.29 -3.74
N VAL A 80 6.55 7.90 -4.90
CA VAL A 80 6.62 6.53 -5.41
C VAL A 80 8.04 6.17 -5.82
N ASP A 81 8.76 7.07 -6.50
CA ASP A 81 10.17 6.89 -6.87
C ASP A 81 11.02 6.65 -5.61
N ALA A 82 10.80 7.41 -4.53
CA ALA A 82 11.49 7.22 -3.25
C ALA A 82 11.21 5.85 -2.61
N ILE A 83 9.98 5.34 -2.70
CA ILE A 83 9.66 3.98 -2.26
C ILE A 83 10.36 2.95 -3.13
N ILE A 84 10.35 3.12 -4.46
CA ILE A 84 11.01 2.20 -5.39
C ILE A 84 12.51 2.13 -5.10
N GLU A 85 13.16 3.27 -4.87
CA GLU A 85 14.56 3.32 -4.45
C GLU A 85 14.78 2.64 -3.09
N GLY A 86 13.91 2.91 -2.13
CA GLY A 86 13.95 2.25 -0.82
C GLY A 86 13.77 0.74 -0.92
N ILE A 87 12.91 0.26 -1.82
CA ILE A 87 12.74 -1.17 -2.10
C ILE A 87 14.03 -1.76 -2.66
N LYS A 88 14.62 -1.13 -3.68
CA LYS A 88 15.85 -1.61 -4.30
C LYS A 88 17.01 -1.67 -3.30
N GLU A 89 17.15 -0.65 -2.46
CA GLU A 89 18.22 -0.57 -1.47
C GLU A 89 17.98 -1.50 -0.26
N GLY A 90 16.76 -1.50 0.29
CA GLY A 90 16.38 -2.38 1.40
C GLY A 90 16.40 -3.86 1.02
N SER A 91 16.22 -4.18 -0.26
CA SER A 91 16.28 -5.56 -0.76
C SER A 91 17.71 -6.08 -0.99
N GLN A 92 18.75 -5.25 -0.81
CA GLN A 92 20.14 -5.71 -0.99
C GLN A 92 20.53 -6.69 0.13
N GLY A 93 20.94 -7.89 -0.27
CA GLY A 93 21.40 -8.92 0.69
C GLY A 93 20.28 -9.64 1.44
N VAL A 94 19.01 -9.42 1.07
CA VAL A 94 17.86 -10.18 1.61
C VAL A 94 17.22 -11.02 0.50
N GLU A 95 16.73 -12.21 0.83
CA GLU A 95 16.06 -13.10 -0.13
C GLU A 95 14.56 -12.80 -0.29
N MET A 96 14.02 -11.89 0.52
CA MET A 96 12.60 -11.51 0.48
C MET A 96 12.24 -10.79 -0.82
N VAL A 97 11.21 -11.28 -1.51
CA VAL A 97 10.65 -10.59 -2.68
C VAL A 97 9.69 -9.50 -2.21
N THR A 98 9.94 -8.26 -2.59
CA THR A 98 9.06 -7.12 -2.27
C THR A 98 8.36 -6.60 -3.52
N LYS A 99 7.04 -6.42 -3.43
CA LYS A 99 6.17 -5.78 -4.42
C LYS A 99 5.41 -4.62 -3.80
N LEU A 100 4.99 -3.67 -4.63
CA LEU A 100 4.32 -2.44 -4.22
C LEU A 100 2.87 -2.39 -4.73
N ILE A 101 1.95 -2.03 -3.84
CA ILE A 101 0.57 -1.71 -4.16
C ILE A 101 0.31 -0.26 -3.75
N LEU A 102 -0.13 0.58 -4.69
CA LEU A 102 -0.47 1.97 -4.38
C LEU A 102 -1.93 2.07 -3.90
N SER A 103 -2.13 2.75 -2.78
CA SER A 103 -3.45 2.91 -2.18
C SER A 103 -4.14 4.17 -2.67
N ILE A 104 -5.43 4.06 -2.96
CA ILE A 104 -6.40 5.15 -3.06
C ILE A 104 -7.12 5.26 -1.72
N ASP A 105 -7.05 6.42 -1.07
CA ASP A 105 -7.79 6.69 0.16
C ASP A 105 -9.21 7.18 -0.19
N ARG A 106 -10.23 6.63 0.47
CA ARG A 106 -11.65 7.01 0.25
C ARG A 106 -11.92 8.52 0.34
N ARG A 107 -11.10 9.27 1.07
CA ARG A 107 -11.18 10.73 1.23
C ARG A 107 -10.74 11.51 -0.01
N GLN A 108 -9.92 10.93 -0.88
CA GLN A 108 -9.37 11.61 -2.06
C GLN A 108 -10.46 11.94 -3.09
N SER A 109 -10.14 12.87 -3.99
CA SER A 109 -10.93 13.11 -5.19
C SER A 109 -10.72 11.98 -6.22
N ALA A 110 -11.63 11.87 -7.19
CA ALA A 110 -11.46 10.94 -8.30
C ALA A 110 -10.21 11.29 -9.12
N GLU A 111 -9.94 12.58 -9.35
CA GLU A 111 -8.74 13.06 -10.04
C GLU A 111 -7.45 12.65 -9.32
N GLU A 112 -7.41 12.78 -7.99
CA GLU A 112 -6.27 12.32 -7.21
C GLU A 112 -6.06 10.81 -7.33
N ALA A 113 -7.14 10.03 -7.37
CA ALA A 113 -7.08 8.59 -7.55
C ALA A 113 -6.59 8.23 -8.97
N GLU A 114 -7.03 8.95 -10.00
CA GLU A 114 -6.57 8.74 -11.37
C GLU A 114 -5.07 9.03 -11.51
N GLN A 115 -4.55 10.10 -10.88
CA GLN A 115 -3.11 10.35 -10.84
C GLN A 115 -2.32 9.20 -10.21
N THR A 116 -2.86 8.58 -9.16
CA THR A 116 -2.22 7.40 -8.53
C THR A 116 -2.16 6.22 -9.50
N VAL A 117 -3.24 5.97 -10.25
CA VAL A 117 -3.25 4.91 -11.27
C VAL A 117 -2.32 5.23 -12.44
N GLU A 118 -2.20 6.49 -12.86
CA GLU A 118 -1.23 6.91 -13.89
C GLU A 118 0.21 6.64 -13.47
N VAL A 119 0.57 7.02 -12.24
CA VAL A 119 1.92 6.76 -11.70
C VAL A 119 2.19 5.26 -11.62
N ALA A 120 1.21 4.45 -11.19
CA ALA A 120 1.36 2.99 -11.14
C ALA A 120 1.49 2.37 -12.53
N ALA A 121 0.67 2.81 -13.49
CA ALA A 121 0.66 2.26 -14.85
C ALA A 121 1.91 2.64 -15.67
N ALA A 122 2.59 3.73 -15.29
CA ALA A 122 3.85 4.14 -15.88
C ALA A 122 5.08 3.43 -15.28
N ASP A 123 4.90 2.49 -14.35
CA ASP A 123 6.01 1.74 -13.75
C ASP A 123 6.67 0.80 -14.77
N GLU A 124 7.93 1.07 -15.10
CA GLU A 124 8.76 0.22 -15.94
C GLU A 124 9.59 -0.80 -15.12
N THR A 125 9.61 -0.66 -13.79
CA THR A 125 10.43 -1.53 -12.92
C THR A 125 9.78 -2.90 -12.66
N GLY A 126 8.46 -3.02 -12.84
CA GLY A 126 7.70 -4.23 -12.51
C GLY A 126 7.60 -4.49 -11.00
N LEU A 127 7.88 -3.47 -10.18
CA LEU A 127 7.71 -3.53 -8.72
C LEU A 127 6.27 -3.22 -8.32
N ILE A 128 5.59 -2.34 -9.06
CA ILE A 128 4.20 -1.99 -8.81
C ILE A 128 3.30 -3.06 -9.44
N VAL A 129 2.57 -3.78 -8.60
CA VAL A 129 1.73 -4.91 -9.03
C VAL A 129 0.24 -4.60 -8.97
N GLY A 130 -0.15 -3.53 -8.29
CA GLY A 130 -1.56 -3.22 -8.14
C GLY A 130 -1.92 -1.90 -7.48
N ILE A 131 -3.22 -1.69 -7.42
CA ILE A 131 -3.89 -0.60 -6.74
C ILE A 131 -4.78 -1.19 -5.65
N GLU A 132 -4.86 -0.51 -4.50
CA GLU A 132 -5.89 -0.82 -3.51
C GLU A 132 -6.84 0.34 -3.24
N LEU A 133 -8.06 0.04 -2.81
CA LEU A 133 -8.97 1.01 -2.21
C LEU A 133 -9.04 0.80 -0.69
N SER A 134 -8.62 1.81 0.07
CA SER A 134 -8.51 1.78 1.54
C SER A 134 -8.96 3.12 2.17
N GLY A 135 -8.38 3.53 3.31
CA GLY A 135 -8.79 4.75 4.02
C GLY A 135 -10.06 4.58 4.86
N ASN A 136 -10.67 5.69 5.30
CA ASN A 136 -11.79 5.64 6.26
C ASN A 136 -13.00 4.85 5.70
N PRO A 137 -13.38 3.69 6.30
CA PRO A 137 -14.45 2.82 5.78
C PRO A 137 -15.86 3.41 5.94
N ALA A 138 -16.02 4.50 6.69
CA ALA A 138 -17.29 5.23 6.78
C ALA A 138 -17.61 6.05 5.51
N ILE A 139 -16.62 6.25 4.63
CA ILE A 139 -16.79 7.02 3.39
C ILE A 139 -17.06 6.06 2.23
N ASP A 140 -18.06 6.37 1.42
CA ASP A 140 -18.40 5.55 0.25
C ASP A 140 -17.30 5.63 -0.82
N GLY A 141 -16.75 4.46 -1.16
CA GLY A 141 -15.70 4.30 -2.16
C GLY A 141 -16.20 4.04 -3.58
N ARG A 142 -17.51 3.90 -3.82
CA ARG A 142 -18.05 3.54 -5.16
C ARG A 142 -17.72 4.56 -6.25
N LYS A 143 -17.45 5.81 -5.89
CA LYS A 143 -16.95 6.84 -6.82
C LYS A 143 -15.64 6.43 -7.52
N PHE A 144 -14.89 5.48 -6.98
CA PHE A 144 -13.64 4.99 -7.57
C PHE A 144 -13.80 3.74 -8.43
N LEU A 145 -15.01 3.19 -8.60
CA LEU A 145 -15.22 2.03 -9.48
C LEU A 145 -14.64 2.27 -10.89
N PRO A 146 -14.86 3.42 -11.56
CA PRO A 146 -14.27 3.67 -12.88
C PRO A 146 -12.74 3.73 -12.86
N VAL A 147 -12.17 4.34 -11.82
CA VAL A 147 -10.71 4.45 -11.62
C VAL A 147 -10.08 3.06 -11.46
N LEU A 148 -10.72 2.19 -10.68
CA LEU A 148 -10.29 0.82 -10.44
C LEU A 148 -10.44 -0.06 -11.69
N GLU A 149 -11.49 0.13 -12.49
CA GLU A 149 -11.66 -0.53 -13.80
C GLU A 149 -10.55 -0.11 -14.78
N ARG A 150 -10.22 1.19 -14.79
CA ARG A 150 -9.10 1.72 -15.58
C ARG A 150 -7.78 1.09 -15.15
N ALA A 151 -7.51 0.99 -13.84
CA ALA A 151 -6.31 0.33 -13.33
C ALA A 151 -6.18 -1.12 -13.84
N ARG A 152 -7.28 -1.90 -13.80
CA ARG A 152 -7.31 -3.26 -14.37
C ARG A 152 -7.02 -3.27 -15.87
N SER A 153 -7.59 -2.32 -16.60
CA SER A 153 -7.39 -2.19 -18.06
C SER A 153 -5.94 -1.86 -18.42
N SER A 154 -5.20 -1.22 -17.50
CA SER A 154 -3.75 -0.99 -17.60
C SER A 154 -2.89 -2.17 -17.14
N GLY A 155 -3.48 -3.32 -16.79
CA GLY A 155 -2.77 -4.54 -16.40
C GLY A 155 -2.48 -4.66 -14.90
N LEU A 156 -2.85 -3.66 -14.08
CA LEU A 156 -2.64 -3.67 -12.63
C LEU A 156 -3.66 -4.59 -11.95
N LYS A 157 -3.24 -5.27 -10.87
CA LYS A 157 -4.17 -5.95 -9.97
C LYS A 157 -4.90 -4.96 -9.09
N VAL A 158 -6.08 -5.33 -8.61
CA VAL A 158 -6.88 -4.49 -7.70
C VAL A 158 -7.23 -5.26 -6.44
N SER A 159 -7.03 -4.64 -5.29
CA SER A 159 -7.52 -5.14 -3.99
C SER A 159 -8.37 -4.07 -3.30
N ILE A 160 -9.35 -4.49 -2.50
CA ILE A 160 -10.32 -3.56 -1.90
C ILE A 160 -10.55 -3.97 -0.47
N HIS A 161 -10.42 -3.02 0.46
CA HIS A 161 -10.85 -3.24 1.83
C HIS A 161 -12.38 -3.24 1.88
N LEU A 162 -12.98 -4.31 2.41
CA LEU A 162 -14.43 -4.47 2.51
C LEU A 162 -14.80 -4.95 3.90
N ALA A 163 -16.05 -4.72 4.30
CA ALA A 163 -16.61 -5.23 5.56
C ALA A 163 -15.91 -4.73 6.85
N GLU A 164 -15.15 -3.64 6.80
CA GLU A 164 -14.41 -3.09 7.96
C GLU A 164 -15.35 -2.53 9.06
N VAL A 165 -16.57 -2.12 8.69
CA VAL A 165 -17.60 -1.60 9.60
C VAL A 165 -18.96 -2.25 9.32
N PHE A 166 -19.79 -2.42 10.35
CA PHE A 166 -21.08 -3.13 10.28
C PHE A 166 -22.03 -2.64 9.16
N PHE A 167 -22.00 -1.35 8.82
CA PHE A 167 -22.87 -0.76 7.78
C PHE A 167 -22.38 -0.95 6.34
N SER A 168 -21.18 -1.52 6.12
CA SER A 168 -20.61 -1.69 4.77
C SER A 168 -21.16 -2.89 3.98
N LYS A 169 -22.06 -3.70 4.58
CA LYS A 169 -22.61 -4.92 3.97
C LYS A 169 -23.41 -4.68 2.68
N LEU A 170 -24.03 -3.50 2.52
CA LEU A 170 -24.90 -3.22 1.37
C LEU A 170 -24.11 -3.00 0.05
N HIS A 171 -22.78 -2.85 0.11
CA HIS A 171 -21.95 -2.44 -1.03
C HIS A 171 -21.02 -3.54 -1.56
N ILE A 172 -20.99 -4.71 -0.89
CA ILE A 172 -20.06 -5.81 -1.21
C ILE A 172 -20.27 -6.31 -2.65
N SER A 173 -21.52 -6.38 -3.12
CA SER A 173 -21.86 -6.93 -4.44
C SER A 173 -21.21 -6.19 -5.61
N TYR A 174 -21.11 -4.85 -5.52
CA TYR A 174 -20.51 -4.03 -6.60
C TYR A 174 -19.01 -4.25 -6.72
N PHE A 175 -18.32 -4.37 -5.59
CA PHE A 175 -16.87 -4.61 -5.57
C PHE A 175 -16.51 -6.07 -5.83
N LEU A 176 -17.38 -7.03 -5.48
CA LEU A 176 -17.16 -8.46 -5.80
C LEU A 176 -17.11 -8.73 -7.31
N ILE A 177 -17.86 -7.97 -8.12
CA ILE A 177 -17.80 -8.06 -9.58
C ILE A 177 -16.40 -7.67 -10.09
N MET A 178 -15.71 -6.77 -9.40
CA MET A 178 -14.38 -6.29 -9.76
C MET A 178 -13.23 -7.21 -9.34
N ILE A 179 -13.47 -8.23 -8.52
CA ILE A 179 -12.43 -9.17 -8.06
C ILE A 179 -12.48 -10.49 -8.87
N LYS A 180 -13.47 -10.63 -9.76
CA LYS A 180 -13.50 -11.70 -10.79
C LYS A 180 -12.72 -11.28 -12.04
#